data_AF-A0A1F7J4U1-F1
#
_entry.id   AF-A0A1F7J4U1-F1
#
_cell.length_a   1.000
_cell.length_b   1.000
_cell.length_c   1.000
_cell.angle_alpha   90.00
_cell.angle_beta   90.00
_cell.angle_gamma   90.00
#
_symmetry.space_group_name_H-M   'P 1'
#
loop_
_entity.id
_entity.type
_entity.pdbx_description
1 polymer ?
#
loop_
_entity_poly.entity_id
_entity_poly.type
_entity_poly.pdbx_seq_one_letter_code
_entity_poly.pdbx_strand_id
1 'polypeptide(L)' 'MRSLVVHIDRDLCIGAATCAAVAPKAFHIDDEAKAIILDTVEEETDEAIIEAARSCPVAAIIVKNIKGERVFPK' A
#
# COMPACT_ATOMS: atom_id res chain seq x y z
N MET A 1 -16.86 2.84 4.87
CA MET A 1 -16.21 1.74 5.61
C MET A 1 -15.44 0.94 4.59
N ARG A 2 -14.10 1.00 4.66
CA ARG A 2 -13.20 0.33 3.72
C ARG A 2 -13.23 -1.19 3.88
N SER A 3 -13.04 -1.94 2.79
CA SER A 3 -13.12 -3.41 2.79
C SER A 3 -11.76 -4.10 2.84
N LEU A 4 -10.68 -3.34 3.02
CA LEU A 4 -9.30 -3.80 2.94
C LEU A 4 -8.51 -3.44 4.20
N VAL A 5 -7.55 -4.31 4.52
CA VAL A 5 -6.49 -4.08 5.51
C VAL A 5 -5.17 -4.04 4.76
N VAL A 6 -4.43 -2.94 4.91
CA VAL A 6 -3.16 -2.69 4.22
C VAL A 6 -2.01 -2.74 5.23
N HIS A 7 -0.92 -3.38 4.84
CA HIS A 7 0.31 -3.43 5.62
C HIS A 7 1.51 -3.23 4.68
N ILE A 8 2.58 -2.61 5.19
CA ILE A 8 3.82 -2.41 4.44
C ILE A 8 4.94 -3.13 5.19
N ASP A 9 5.55 -4.10 4.52
CA ASP A 9 6.81 -4.69 4.95
C ASP A 9 7.95 -3.71 4.64
N ARG A 10 8.42 -3.00 5.68
CA ARG A 10 9.45 -1.97 5.54
C ARG A 10 10.84 -2.55 5.25
N ASP A 11 11.09 -3.82 5.59
CA ASP A 11 12.36 -4.49 5.29
C ASP A 11 12.47 -4.79 3.79
N LEU A 12 11.35 -5.19 3.16
CA LEU A 12 11.28 -5.36 1.71
C LEU A 12 11.22 -4.04 0.94
N CYS A 13 10.70 -2.96 1.53
CA CYS A 13 10.51 -1.70 0.84
C CYS A 13 11.85 -1.06 0.41
N ILE A 14 12.08 -0.93 -0.90
CA ILE A 14 13.30 -0.34 -1.47
C ILE A 14 13.17 1.17 -1.80
N GLY A 15 12.10 1.83 -1.38
CA GLY A 15 11.92 3.27 -1.62
C GLY A 15 11.59 3.67 -3.06
N ALA A 16 11.02 2.77 -3.87
CA ALA A 16 10.73 3.03 -5.29
C ALA A 16 9.66 4.11 -5.55
N ALA A 17 8.91 4.53 -4.53
CA ALA A 17 7.87 5.56 -4.59
C ALA A 17 6.67 5.33 -5.54
N THR A 18 6.59 4.21 -6.25
CA THR A 18 5.48 3.93 -7.19
C THR A 18 4.12 3.92 -6.50
N CYS A 19 4.03 3.39 -5.27
CA CYS A 19 2.79 3.38 -4.50
C CYS A 19 2.26 4.78 -4.19
N ALA A 20 3.13 5.73 -3.84
CA ALA A 20 2.77 7.12 -3.60
C ALA A 20 2.36 7.84 -4.90
N ALA A 21 2.89 7.42 -6.06
CA ALA A 21 2.44 7.94 -7.35
C ALA A 21 1.06 7.41 -7.76
N VAL A 22 0.78 6.13 -7.49
CA VAL A 22 -0.49 5.47 -7.87
C VAL A 22 -1.64 5.81 -6.93
N ALA A 23 -1.37 5.89 -5.62
CA ALA A 23 -2.37 6.12 -4.58
C ALA A 23 -1.86 7.17 -3.58
N PRO A 24 -1.74 8.45 -3.99
CA PRO A 24 -1.09 9.52 -3.23
C PRO A 24 -1.80 9.89 -1.93
N LYS A 25 -3.10 9.56 -1.79
CA LYS A 25 -3.83 9.78 -0.55
C LYS A 25 -3.62 8.67 0.46
N ALA A 26 -3.12 7.52 0.02
CA ALA A 26 -2.87 6.35 0.87
C ALA A 26 -1.41 6.22 1.28
N PHE A 27 -0.47 6.57 0.39
CA PHE A 27 0.95 6.30 0.62
C PHE A 27 1.81 7.54 0.47
N HIS A 28 2.85 7.60 1.30
CA HIS A 28 3.92 8.58 1.20
C HIS A 28 5.27 7.91 1.40
N ILE A 29 6.36 8.59 1.03
CA ILE A 29 7.73 8.16 1.33
C ILE A 29 8.25 9.02 2.47
N ASP A 30 8.64 8.39 3.57
CA ASP A 30 9.21 9.07 4.73
C ASP A 30 10.68 9.46 4.53
N ASP A 31 11.27 10.04 5.56
CA ASP A 31 12.67 10.47 5.61
C ASP A 31 13.68 9.32 5.59
N GLU A 32 13.26 8.09 5.90
CA GLU A 32 14.06 6.86 5.76
C GLU A 32 13.98 6.26 4.35
N ALA A 33 13.35 6.96 3.40
CA ALA A 33 13.06 6.47 2.05
C ALA A 33 12.20 5.19 2.05
N LYS A 34 11.26 5.07 2.99
CA LYS A 34 10.34 3.95 3.11
C LYS A 34 8.90 4.41 2.93
N ALA A 35 8.08 3.51 2.38
CA ALA A 35 6.66 3.78 2.26
C ALA A 35 5.98 3.75 3.63
N ILE A 36 5.09 4.71 3.86
CA ILE A 36 4.19 4.80 5.01
C ILE A 36 2.74 4.89 4.53
N ILE A 37 1.81 4.48 5.40
CA ILE A 37 0.37 4.65 5.16
C ILE A 37 -0.07 5.96 5.80
N LEU A 38 -0.80 6.79 5.04
CA LEU A 38 -1.33 8.07 5.52
C LEU A 38 -2.68 7.90 6.23
N ASP A 39 -3.01 8.80 7.15
CA ASP A 39 -4.33 8.84 7.79
C ASP A 39 -5.47 9.12 6.79
N THR A 40 -5.15 9.73 5.65
CA THR A 40 -6.06 9.98 4.53
C THR A 40 -6.32 8.74 3.65
N VAL A 41 -5.85 7.56 4.05
CA VAL A 41 -6.04 6.30 3.31
C VAL A 41 -7.51 6.01 3.01
N GLU A 42 -8.44 6.43 3.87
CA GLU A 42 -9.90 6.27 3.67
C GLU A 42 -10.45 7.13 2.52
N GLU A 43 -9.71 8.15 2.05
CA GLU A 43 -10.07 8.97 0.90
C GLU A 43 -9.63 8.37 -0.44
N GLU A 44 -8.90 7.25 -0.42
CA GLU A 44 -8.40 6.55 -1.60
C GLU A 44 -9.28 5.34 -1.93
N THR A 45 -9.41 4.97 -3.21
CA THR A 45 -10.24 3.82 -3.58
C THR A 45 -9.59 2.48 -3.21
N ASP A 46 -10.38 1.41 -3.09
CA ASP A 46 -9.87 0.05 -2.89
C ASP A 46 -9.06 -0.41 -4.12
N GLU A 47 -9.50 -0.04 -5.31
CA GLU A 47 -8.82 -0.32 -6.58
C GLU A 47 -7.45 0.36 -6.65
N ALA A 48 -7.35 1.65 -6.27
CA ALA A 48 -6.10 2.39 -6.31
C ALA A 48 -5.07 1.80 -5.33
N ILE A 49 -5.51 1.35 -4.15
CA ILE A 49 -4.61 0.70 -3.18
C ILE A 49 -4.15 -0.67 -3.64
N ILE A 50 -5.03 -1.47 -4.26
CA ILE A 50 -4.62 -2.75 -4.84
C ILE A 50 -3.62 -2.52 -5.98
N GLU A 51 -3.85 -1.51 -6.84
CA GLU A 51 -2.95 -1.19 -7.94
C GLU A 51 -1.61 -0.64 -7.43
N ALA A 52 -1.61 0.21 -6.40
CA ALA A 52 -0.39 0.65 -5.74
C ALA A 52 0.40 -0.53 -5.18
N ALA A 53 -0.27 -1.51 -4.58
CA ALA A 53 0.38 -2.73 -4.10
C ALA A 53 1.02 -3.55 -5.24
N ARG A 54 0.30 -3.72 -6.37
CA ARG A 54 0.81 -4.40 -7.57
C ARG A 54 1.97 -3.68 -8.24
N SER A 55 1.98 -2.35 -8.17
CA SER A 55 3.04 -1.51 -8.73
C SER A 55 4.36 -1.60 -7.95
N CYS A 56 4.34 -2.17 -6.74
CA CYS A 56 5.53 -2.33 -5.93
C CYS A 56 6.46 -3.40 -6.54
N PRO A 57 7.68 -3.05 -6.99
CA PRO A 57 8.58 -3.98 -7.68
C PRO A 57 9.06 -5.15 -6.81
N VAL A 58 8.93 -5.01 -5.48
CA VAL A 58 9.38 -5.97 -4.46
C VAL A 58 8.21 -6.49 -3.61
N ALA A 59 6.96 -6.20 -4.02
CA ALA A 59 5.75 -6.65 -3.35
C ALA A 59 5.69 -6.38 -1.82
N ALA A 60 6.26 -5.26 -1.38
CA ALA A 60 6.31 -4.87 0.03
C ALA A 60 4.92 -4.49 0.62
N ILE A 61 3.94 -4.17 -0.23
CA ILE A 61 2.59 -3.80 0.22
C ILE A 61 1.72 -5.05 0.20
N ILE A 62 1.20 -5.41 1.38
CA ILE A 62 0.32 -6.55 1.60
C ILE A 62 -1.09 -6.03 1.78
N VAL A 63 -2.01 -6.55 0.97
CA VAL A 63 -3.44 -6.22 1.02
C VAL A 63 -4.22 -7.46 1.41
N LYS A 64 -5.06 -7.34 2.43
CA LYS A 64 -6.03 -8.35 2.85
C LYS A 64 -7.44 -7.79 2.79
N ASN A 65 -8.44 -8.63 2.63
CA ASN A 65 -9.83 -8.21 2.81
C ASN A 65 -10.25 -8.27 4.29
N ILE A 66 -11.47 -7.81 4.60
CA ILE A 66 -12.05 -7.87 5.96
C ILE A 66 -12.17 -9.29 6.55
N LYS A 67 -12.14 -10.33 5.71
CA LYS A 67 -12.13 -11.73 6.16
C LYS A 67 -10.72 -12.22 6.49
N GLY A 68 -9.70 -11.37 6.33
CA GLY A 68 -8.29 -11.72 6.54
C GLY A 68 -7.64 -12.44 5.37
N GLU A 69 -8.35 -12.64 4.26
CA GLU A 69 -7.83 -13.33 3.08
C GLU A 69 -6.86 -12.41 2.33
N ARG A 70 -5.71 -12.95 1.92
CA ARG A 70 -4.69 -12.19 1.19
C ARG A 70 -5.17 -11.91 -0.23
N VAL A 71 -5.33 -10.63 -0.55
CA VAL A 71 -5.67 -10.14 -1.90
C VAL A 71 -4.39 -9.99 -2.73
N PHE A 72 -3.33 -9.48 -2.11
CA PHE A 72 -2.00 -9.32 -2.74
C PHE A 72 -0.87 -9.28 -1.68
N PRO A 73 0.36 -9.68 -2.02
CA PRO A 73 0.72 -10.57 -3.14
C PRO A 73 0.12 -11.98 -2.95
N LYS A 74 -0.07 -12.74 -4.03
CA LYS A 74 -0.53 -14.13 -3.97
C LYS A 74 0.61 -15.09 -3.71
#